data_AF-W0JD93-F1
#
_entry.id   AF-W0JD93-F1
#
_cell.length_a   1.000
_cell.length_b   1.000
_cell.length_c   1.000
_cell.angle_alpha   90.00
_cell.angle_beta   90.00
_cell.angle_gamma   90.00
#
_symmetry.space_group_name_H-M   'P 1'
#
loop_
_entity.id
_entity.type
_entity.pdbx_description
1 polymer ?
#
loop_
_entity_poly.entity_id
_entity_poly.type
_entity_poly.pdbx_seq_one_letter_code
_entity_poly.pdbx_strand_id
1 'polypeptide(L)'
;MIHPINHQGSALLIILDEPNWATRPKLTREVQTGILTRLDAGESRRPEHTLARHTLTLAWDIETADLDNWEDVFAQNLADALVALPVPCDRLLRDDYLAARLFDAAWTLVIPADGAPPSVVATAQLDANPALVPATATLAPLLVGKLKARPKFRGITADGSSVSLTLLEESPARYAIRLPARQAIPDNWPAILEANWAYAVETATIDTIEKKTIGRGRLPATDLTEAPPRQTLVHTLTLGSREEISALLDFHHARASTAQSFLALSPQFPDRPPRRHRFTTTSLEITFVSQEMAEAKIALTEAPGEASALAAAEPVRAHLYTFTLRIPGLAQNQLPVWRYTDWETDITFEGATWLGDTRSLIEHDTITRTADLSDPALKLTLSANLPQNPLSLLASGELEAPLQIEIHACRPDPGASATAPVATTQAREALHTGDIAEVSAEGRTLTATSRALAGRLENKIPRFVFSGVCNHRFCDTGCTLLAAAWRVTGVIAVASAGAAVLTVTPDAPANTVWLTGALARGHLILSLAPEAGLPVGDWQVRQIVAVAGSVNARQITLRSPLRALPAPLALTGRPVTLMAACDGTPDACKARGNYINFGGHPHIGPDNLSLPSYNTSDAIGKKG
;
A
#
# COMPACT_ATOMS: atom_id res chain seq x y z
N MET A 1 0.12 -12.37 -46.98
CA MET A 1 0.82 -11.18 -47.46
C MET A 1 0.63 -10.08 -46.42
N ILE A 2 1.64 -9.21 -46.22
CA ILE A 2 1.55 -8.09 -45.28
C ILE A 2 1.06 -6.84 -46.03
N HIS A 3 0.00 -6.22 -45.52
CA HIS A 3 -0.61 -5.04 -46.14
C HIS A 3 -0.60 -3.84 -45.19
N PRO A 4 0.01 -2.71 -45.57
CA PRO A 4 -0.22 -1.46 -44.88
C PRO A 4 -1.62 -0.95 -45.21
N ILE A 5 -2.42 -0.66 -44.20
CA ILE A 5 -3.72 -0.01 -44.37
C ILE A 5 -3.80 1.25 -43.51
N ASN A 6 -4.55 2.24 -43.98
CA ASN A 6 -4.95 3.38 -43.16
C ASN A 6 -6.35 3.12 -42.62
N HIS A 7 -6.48 2.97 -41.30
CA HIS A 7 -7.76 2.72 -40.66
C HIS A 7 -7.99 3.73 -39.54
N GLN A 8 -9.07 4.50 -39.65
CA GLN A 8 -9.43 5.58 -38.71
C GLN A 8 -8.30 6.59 -38.43
N GLY A 9 -7.49 6.89 -39.43
CA GLY A 9 -6.38 7.83 -39.31
C GLY A 9 -5.11 7.26 -38.67
N SER A 10 -5.07 5.96 -38.37
CA SER A 10 -3.87 5.24 -37.94
C SER A 10 -3.38 4.31 -39.06
N ALA A 11 -2.07 4.34 -39.32
CA ALA A 11 -1.42 3.34 -40.16
C ALA A 11 -1.36 2.03 -39.38
N LEU A 12 -2.00 0.98 -39.91
CA LEU A 12 -1.97 -0.37 -39.37
C LEU A 12 -1.24 -1.29 -40.34
N LEU A 13 -0.45 -2.20 -39.79
CA LEU A 13 0.11 -3.30 -40.54
C LEU A 13 -0.78 -4.54 -40.34
N ILE A 14 -1.44 -5.02 -41.39
CA ILE A 14 -2.21 -6.27 -41.35
C ILE A 14 -1.39 -7.41 -41.93
N ILE A 15 -1.28 -8.51 -41.19
CA ILE A 15 -0.69 -9.75 -41.68
C ILE A 15 -1.80 -10.73 -42.03
N LEU A 16 -1.93 -11.07 -43.32
CA LEU A 16 -2.96 -11.99 -43.81
C LEU A 16 -2.46 -13.42 -44.03
N ASP A 17 -1.15 -13.65 -43.90
CA ASP A 17 -0.57 -14.99 -44.05
C ASP A 17 -1.09 -15.94 -42.97
N GLU A 18 -1.36 -17.17 -43.37
CA GLU A 18 -1.76 -18.21 -42.44
C GLU A 18 -0.57 -18.61 -41.57
N PRO A 19 -0.72 -18.59 -40.23
CA PRO A 19 0.36 -19.01 -39.36
C PRO A 19 0.59 -20.52 -39.49
N ASN A 20 1.83 -20.92 -39.23
CA ASN A 20 2.22 -22.32 -39.15
C ASN A 20 1.57 -22.98 -37.92
N TRP A 21 0.49 -23.72 -38.15
CA TRP A 21 -0.24 -24.47 -37.12
C TRP A 21 0.60 -25.56 -36.45
N ALA A 22 1.68 -26.04 -37.05
CA ALA A 22 2.59 -27.00 -36.41
C ALA A 22 3.29 -26.40 -35.18
N THR A 23 3.45 -25.07 -35.14
CA THR A 23 4.00 -24.35 -33.98
C THR A 23 2.98 -24.04 -32.89
N ARG A 24 1.70 -24.35 -33.16
CA ARG A 24 0.53 -24.15 -32.29
C ARG A 24 0.33 -22.69 -31.84
N PRO A 25 -0.60 -21.94 -32.46
CA PRO A 25 -0.93 -20.58 -32.03
C PRO A 25 -1.18 -20.49 -30.52
N LYS A 26 -0.50 -19.55 -29.86
CA LYS A 26 -0.56 -19.41 -28.40
C LYS A 26 -1.19 -18.08 -28.03
N LEU A 27 -2.27 -18.14 -27.26
CA LEU A 27 -2.96 -16.98 -26.70
C LEU A 27 -2.81 -16.99 -25.19
N THR A 28 -2.14 -15.98 -24.64
CA THR A 28 -2.13 -15.72 -23.20
C THR A 28 -3.09 -14.58 -22.92
N ARG A 29 -4.04 -14.81 -22.02
CA ARG A 29 -5.01 -13.82 -21.58
C ARG A 29 -4.76 -13.48 -20.13
N GLU A 30 -4.49 -12.22 -19.84
CA GLU A 30 -4.22 -11.73 -18.49
C GLU A 30 -5.33 -10.79 -18.04
N VAL A 31 -5.96 -11.10 -16.90
CA VAL A 31 -6.87 -10.16 -16.26
C VAL A 31 -6.09 -9.31 -15.28
N GLN A 32 -5.87 -8.04 -15.63
CA GLN A 32 -5.12 -7.13 -14.77
C GLN A 32 -5.84 -6.92 -13.44
N THR A 33 -5.25 -7.47 -12.39
CA THR A 33 -5.85 -7.55 -11.07
C THR A 33 -4.77 -7.21 -10.07
N GLY A 34 -5.03 -6.18 -9.27
CA GLY A 34 -4.25 -5.90 -8.08
C GLY A 34 -4.50 -7.04 -7.10
N ILE A 35 -3.52 -7.93 -6.95
CA ILE A 35 -3.57 -9.00 -5.97
C ILE A 35 -3.04 -8.45 -4.66
N LEU A 36 -3.95 -8.26 -3.71
CA LEU A 36 -3.63 -7.96 -2.33
C LEU A 36 -3.81 -9.24 -1.54
N THR A 37 -2.72 -9.98 -1.34
CA THR A 37 -2.71 -11.13 -0.44
C THR A 37 -2.92 -10.62 0.98
N ARG A 38 -4.06 -10.94 1.57
CA ARG A 38 -4.36 -10.63 2.97
C ARG A 38 -3.59 -11.63 3.85
N LEU A 39 -3.08 -11.18 4.99
CA LEU A 39 -2.30 -11.94 5.97
C LEU A 39 -3.06 -13.12 6.67
N ASP A 40 -4.38 -13.26 6.48
CA ASP A 40 -5.21 -14.44 6.83
C ASP A 40 -5.07 -15.53 5.76
N ALA A 41 -4.12 -15.33 4.84
CA ALA A 41 -3.96 -16.05 3.59
C ALA A 41 -5.21 -15.97 2.68
N GLY A 42 -6.17 -15.10 3.00
CA GLY A 42 -7.26 -14.72 2.12
C GLY A 42 -6.70 -13.89 0.99
N GLU A 43 -6.99 -14.23 -0.25
CA GLU A 43 -6.60 -13.37 -1.36
C GLU A 43 -7.68 -12.29 -1.53
N SER A 44 -7.29 -11.03 -1.75
CA SER A 44 -8.19 -9.98 -2.20
C SER A 44 -7.75 -9.55 -3.58
N ARG A 45 -8.56 -9.87 -4.57
CA ARG A 45 -8.33 -9.47 -5.95
C ARG A 45 -9.20 -8.26 -6.24
N ARG A 46 -8.55 -7.14 -6.60
CA ARG A 46 -9.24 -5.96 -7.13
C ARG A 46 -8.92 -5.88 -8.61
N PRO A 47 -9.88 -6.06 -9.53
CA PRO A 47 -9.62 -5.83 -10.94
C PRO A 47 -9.20 -4.37 -11.12
N GLU A 48 -7.97 -4.14 -11.56
CA GLU A 48 -7.45 -2.78 -11.82
C GLU A 48 -8.06 -2.21 -13.10
N HIS A 49 -8.43 -3.11 -14.01
CA HIS A 49 -9.07 -2.77 -15.26
C HIS A 49 -10.29 -3.67 -15.51
N THR A 50 -11.30 -3.13 -16.18
CA THR A 50 -12.47 -3.89 -16.64
C THR A 50 -12.17 -4.78 -17.85
N LEU A 51 -10.98 -4.67 -18.45
CA LEU A 51 -10.62 -5.35 -19.69
C LEU A 51 -9.41 -6.28 -19.47
N ALA A 52 -9.51 -7.50 -19.99
CA ALA A 52 -8.38 -8.42 -20.07
C ALA A 52 -7.42 -7.97 -21.18
N ARG A 53 -6.12 -8.23 -21.01
CA ARG A 53 -5.12 -8.04 -22.07
C ARG A 53 -4.76 -9.37 -22.69
N HIS A 54 -4.64 -9.39 -24.01
CA HIS A 54 -4.24 -10.57 -24.76
C HIS A 54 -2.80 -10.42 -25.26
N THR A 55 -2.07 -11.53 -25.21
CA THR A 55 -0.78 -11.71 -25.89
C THR A 55 -0.95 -12.87 -26.86
N LEU A 56 -0.82 -12.60 -28.15
CA LEU A 56 -0.94 -13.61 -29.20
C LEU A 56 0.45 -13.88 -29.79
N THR A 57 0.91 -15.13 -29.67
CA THR A 57 2.14 -15.60 -30.28
C THR A 57 1.83 -16.54 -31.43
N LEU A 58 2.33 -16.19 -32.61
CA LEU A 58 2.18 -16.93 -33.87
C LEU A 58 3.55 -17.16 -34.49
N ALA A 59 3.67 -18.18 -35.34
CA ALA A 59 4.82 -18.33 -36.20
C ALA A 59 4.37 -18.57 -37.64
N TRP A 60 5.24 -18.24 -38.59
CA TRP A 60 5.05 -18.45 -40.02
C TRP A 60 6.29 -19.10 -40.59
N ASP A 61 6.10 -19.96 -41.58
CA ASP A 61 7.16 -20.42 -42.47
C ASP A 61 7.02 -19.62 -43.76
N ILE A 62 8.08 -18.90 -44.12
CA ILE A 62 8.12 -17.92 -45.19
C ILE A 62 9.06 -18.45 -46.26
N GLU A 63 8.58 -18.49 -47.51
CA GLU A 63 9.40 -18.81 -48.67
C GLU A 63 10.42 -17.70 -48.95
N THR A 64 11.59 -18.05 -49.48
CA THR A 64 12.65 -17.06 -49.78
C THR A 64 12.16 -15.90 -50.66
N ALA A 65 11.19 -16.13 -51.56
CA ALA A 65 10.61 -15.09 -52.40
C ALA A 65 9.86 -13.99 -51.63
N ASP A 66 9.30 -14.32 -50.45
CA ASP A 66 8.56 -13.39 -49.60
C ASP A 66 9.39 -12.84 -48.44
N LEU A 67 10.56 -13.44 -48.16
CA LEU A 67 11.41 -13.08 -47.03
C LEU A 67 11.86 -11.62 -47.10
N ASP A 68 12.32 -11.16 -48.26
CA ASP A 68 12.78 -9.78 -48.47
C ASP A 68 11.66 -8.77 -48.15
N ASN A 69 10.43 -9.06 -48.59
CA ASN A 69 9.28 -8.21 -48.31
C ASN A 69 8.94 -8.18 -46.81
N TRP A 70 9.01 -9.33 -46.11
CA TRP A 70 8.83 -9.37 -44.66
C TRP A 70 9.90 -8.57 -43.91
N GLU A 71 11.17 -8.73 -44.29
CA GLU A 71 12.29 -8.01 -43.68
C GLU A 71 12.17 -6.50 -43.89
N ASP A 72 11.85 -6.06 -45.11
CA ASP A 72 11.68 -4.64 -45.46
C ASP A 72 10.53 -3.99 -44.69
N VAL A 73 9.37 -4.65 -44.64
CA VAL A 73 8.18 -4.15 -43.95
C VAL A 73 8.44 -3.95 -42.46
N PHE A 74 9.11 -4.92 -41.82
CA PHE A 74 9.45 -4.82 -40.41
C PHE A 74 10.63 -3.88 -40.15
N ALA A 75 11.59 -3.74 -41.07
CA ALA A 75 12.69 -2.79 -40.91
C ALA A 75 12.22 -1.33 -40.88
N GLN A 76 11.18 -0.99 -41.65
CA GLN A 76 10.74 0.40 -41.82
C GLN A 76 9.72 0.88 -40.76
N ASN A 77 8.96 -0.02 -40.12
CA ASN A 77 7.72 0.36 -39.41
C ASN A 77 7.66 -0.01 -37.91
N LEU A 78 8.67 -0.63 -37.31
CA LEU A 78 8.51 -1.33 -36.03
C LEU A 78 8.40 -0.48 -34.76
N ALA A 79 8.98 0.72 -34.71
CA ALA A 79 9.15 1.42 -33.43
C ALA A 79 7.82 1.84 -32.81
N ASP A 80 6.83 2.22 -33.63
CA ASP A 80 5.54 2.74 -33.16
C ASP A 80 4.31 2.25 -33.93
N ALA A 81 4.48 1.45 -35.00
CA ALA A 81 3.32 1.00 -35.77
C ALA A 81 2.45 0.01 -34.98
N LEU A 82 1.14 0.20 -35.09
CA LEU A 82 0.17 -0.77 -34.64
C LEU A 82 0.09 -1.90 -35.66
N VAL A 83 0.15 -3.12 -35.16
CA VAL A 83 0.01 -4.33 -35.96
C VAL A 83 -1.35 -4.94 -35.65
N ALA A 84 -2.08 -5.31 -36.69
CA ALA A 84 -3.37 -5.97 -36.61
C ALA A 84 -3.23 -7.40 -37.13
N LEU A 85 -3.51 -8.37 -36.27
CA LEU A 85 -3.46 -9.79 -36.59
C LEU A 85 -4.86 -10.40 -36.52
N PRO A 86 -5.32 -11.12 -37.55
CA PRO A 86 -6.51 -11.95 -37.42
C PRO A 86 -6.24 -13.05 -36.40
N VAL A 87 -7.16 -13.26 -35.46
CA VAL A 87 -7.04 -14.34 -34.47
C VAL A 87 -7.32 -15.66 -35.18
N PRO A 88 -6.30 -16.51 -35.44
CA PRO A 88 -6.41 -17.61 -36.40
C PRO A 88 -7.34 -18.72 -35.92
N CYS A 89 -7.44 -18.92 -34.60
CA CYS A 89 -8.36 -19.88 -34.00
C CYS A 89 -9.82 -19.43 -34.02
N ASP A 90 -10.11 -18.19 -34.41
CA ASP A 90 -11.46 -17.66 -34.52
C ASP A 90 -11.80 -17.26 -35.97
N ARG A 91 -11.06 -17.87 -36.92
CA ARG A 91 -11.24 -17.68 -38.35
C ARG A 91 -12.29 -18.67 -38.87
N LEU A 92 -13.54 -18.25 -39.02
CA LEU A 92 -14.71 -19.09 -39.29
C LEU A 92 -15.49 -18.62 -40.52
N LEU A 93 -16.34 -19.46 -41.11
CA LEU A 93 -17.34 -18.99 -42.08
C LEU A 93 -18.31 -18.02 -41.42
N ARG A 94 -18.89 -17.10 -42.20
CA ARG A 94 -19.73 -16.01 -41.69
C ARG A 94 -20.77 -16.47 -40.67
N ASP A 95 -21.55 -17.49 -41.00
CA ASP A 95 -22.66 -17.93 -40.15
C ASP A 95 -22.15 -18.61 -38.87
N ASP A 96 -21.06 -19.39 -38.96
CA ASP A 96 -20.40 -20.00 -37.81
C ASP A 96 -19.72 -18.95 -36.90
N TYR A 97 -19.14 -17.91 -37.50
CA TYR A 97 -18.55 -16.80 -36.76
C TYR A 97 -19.59 -16.06 -35.92
N LEU A 98 -20.75 -15.77 -36.50
CA LEU A 98 -21.84 -15.09 -35.80
C LEU A 98 -22.44 -15.95 -34.68
N ALA A 99 -22.47 -17.27 -34.87
CA ALA A 99 -23.02 -18.20 -33.87
C ALA A 99 -22.01 -18.56 -32.77
N ALA A 100 -20.73 -18.72 -33.11
CA ALA A 100 -19.77 -19.45 -32.29
C ALA A 100 -18.38 -18.79 -32.21
N ARG A 101 -18.25 -17.47 -32.46
CA ARG A 101 -16.98 -16.77 -32.21
C ARG A 101 -16.55 -16.86 -30.75
N LEU A 102 -15.25 -17.01 -30.55
CA LEU A 102 -14.63 -17.03 -29.21
C LEU A 102 -14.37 -15.62 -28.69
N PHE A 103 -14.08 -14.69 -29.61
CA PHE A 103 -13.64 -13.34 -29.30
C PHE A 103 -14.53 -12.30 -29.97
N ASP A 104 -14.87 -11.28 -29.20
CA ASP A 104 -15.60 -10.10 -29.67
C ASP A 104 -14.60 -8.95 -29.82
N ALA A 105 -14.12 -8.75 -31.04
CA ALA A 105 -13.27 -7.62 -31.39
C ALA A 105 -14.12 -6.46 -31.90
N ALA A 106 -13.63 -5.23 -31.86
CA ALA A 106 -14.33 -4.10 -32.48
C ALA A 106 -14.36 -4.17 -34.01
N TRP A 107 -13.41 -4.90 -34.60
CA TRP A 107 -13.24 -5.04 -36.04
C TRP A 107 -13.09 -6.51 -36.43
N THR A 108 -13.73 -6.87 -37.53
CA THR A 108 -13.67 -8.20 -38.13
C THR A 108 -13.04 -8.07 -39.51
N LEU A 109 -12.03 -8.90 -39.77
CA LEU A 109 -11.49 -9.11 -41.10
C LEU A 109 -12.44 -10.01 -41.89
N VAL A 110 -12.81 -9.58 -43.08
CA VAL A 110 -13.62 -10.31 -44.05
C VAL A 110 -12.70 -10.81 -45.17
N ILE A 111 -12.67 -12.12 -45.37
CA ILE A 111 -11.89 -12.80 -46.41
C ILE A 111 -12.88 -13.48 -47.36
N PRO A 112 -13.22 -12.85 -48.50
CA PRO A 112 -14.12 -13.43 -49.48
C PRO A 112 -13.58 -14.72 -50.11
N ALA A 113 -14.45 -15.72 -50.33
CA ALA A 113 -14.06 -16.98 -50.98
C ALA A 113 -13.87 -16.86 -52.51
N ASP A 114 -14.36 -15.78 -53.12
CA ASP A 114 -14.27 -15.52 -54.56
C ASP A 114 -12.95 -14.88 -54.99
N GLY A 115 -12.00 -14.74 -54.07
CA GLY A 115 -10.70 -14.10 -54.32
C GLY A 115 -10.75 -12.57 -54.34
N ALA A 116 -11.90 -11.95 -54.02
CA ALA A 116 -11.96 -10.52 -53.82
C ALA A 116 -11.02 -10.08 -52.66
N PRO A 117 -10.46 -8.86 -52.73
CA PRO A 117 -9.51 -8.39 -51.73
C PRO A 117 -10.15 -8.39 -50.33
N PRO A 118 -9.42 -8.84 -49.29
CA PRO A 118 -9.90 -8.80 -47.92
C PRO A 118 -10.28 -7.38 -47.48
N SER A 119 -11.31 -7.27 -46.66
CA SER A 119 -11.81 -5.98 -46.15
C SER A 119 -12.00 -6.03 -44.64
N VAL A 120 -12.04 -4.87 -43.99
CA VAL A 120 -12.25 -4.76 -42.54
C VAL A 120 -13.58 -4.07 -42.29
N VAL A 121 -14.45 -4.71 -41.53
CA VAL A 121 -15.77 -4.19 -41.15
C VAL A 121 -15.85 -4.06 -39.63
N ALA A 122 -16.66 -3.11 -39.15
CA ALA A 122 -16.95 -3.02 -37.72
C ALA A 122 -17.81 -4.23 -37.31
N THR A 123 -17.44 -4.93 -36.26
CA THR A 123 -18.16 -6.13 -35.80
C THR A 123 -19.62 -5.82 -35.46
N ALA A 124 -19.88 -4.66 -34.86
CA ALA A 124 -21.24 -4.21 -34.56
C ALA A 124 -22.11 -3.98 -35.83
N GLN A 125 -21.50 -3.56 -36.95
CA GLN A 125 -22.21 -3.43 -38.23
C GLN A 125 -22.52 -4.80 -38.82
N LEU A 126 -21.58 -5.74 -38.70
CA LEU A 126 -21.75 -7.12 -39.12
C LEU A 126 -22.87 -7.81 -38.31
N ASP A 127 -22.90 -7.63 -36.99
CA ASP A 127 -23.94 -8.19 -36.12
C ASP A 127 -25.32 -7.60 -36.43
N ALA A 128 -25.39 -6.30 -36.74
CA ALA A 128 -26.64 -5.63 -37.10
C ALA A 128 -27.14 -5.98 -38.51
N ASN A 129 -26.23 -6.30 -39.44
CA ASN A 129 -26.56 -6.67 -40.81
C ASN A 129 -25.60 -7.72 -41.37
N PRO A 130 -25.82 -9.02 -41.07
CA PRO A 130 -25.00 -10.12 -41.58
C PRO A 130 -24.92 -10.19 -43.12
N ALA A 131 -25.93 -9.66 -43.82
CA ALA A 131 -25.98 -9.66 -45.28
C ALA A 131 -24.96 -8.70 -45.94
N LEU A 132 -24.27 -7.86 -45.16
CA LEU A 132 -23.15 -7.04 -45.64
C LEU A 132 -21.98 -7.86 -46.18
N VAL A 133 -21.89 -9.12 -45.78
CA VAL A 133 -20.80 -10.02 -46.14
C VAL A 133 -21.38 -11.30 -46.78
N PRO A 134 -20.79 -11.83 -47.86
CA PRO A 134 -21.21 -13.10 -48.46
C PRO A 134 -21.18 -14.24 -47.43
N ALA A 135 -22.13 -15.18 -47.52
CA ALA A 135 -22.20 -16.33 -46.62
C ALA A 135 -20.94 -17.23 -46.69
N THR A 136 -20.28 -17.22 -47.85
CA THR A 136 -19.05 -17.97 -48.12
C THR A 136 -17.79 -17.27 -47.61
N ALA A 137 -17.89 -16.04 -47.12
CA ALA A 137 -16.71 -15.33 -46.62
C ALA A 137 -16.25 -15.92 -45.28
N THR A 138 -14.94 -16.02 -45.11
CA THR A 138 -14.32 -16.32 -43.83
C THR A 138 -14.11 -15.04 -43.05
N LEU A 139 -14.51 -15.04 -41.79
CA LEU A 139 -14.40 -13.93 -40.86
C LEU A 139 -13.38 -14.25 -39.78
N ALA A 140 -12.62 -13.25 -39.33
CA ALA A 140 -11.73 -13.38 -38.17
C ALA A 140 -11.73 -12.08 -37.34
N PRO A 141 -11.74 -12.14 -36.00
CA PRO A 141 -11.58 -10.94 -35.18
C PRO A 141 -10.16 -10.41 -35.35
N LEU A 142 -10.00 -9.09 -35.42
CA LEU A 142 -8.70 -8.44 -35.50
C LEU A 142 -8.20 -8.05 -34.11
N LEU A 143 -7.08 -8.64 -33.70
CA LEU A 143 -6.32 -8.20 -32.55
C LEU A 143 -5.38 -7.08 -32.98
N VAL A 144 -5.60 -5.87 -32.46
CA VAL A 144 -4.73 -4.72 -32.73
C VAL A 144 -3.83 -4.48 -31.53
N GLY A 145 -2.53 -4.40 -31.76
CA GLY A 145 -1.55 -4.25 -30.69
C GLY A 145 -0.18 -3.78 -31.18
N LYS A 146 0.82 -3.97 -30.33
CA LYS A 146 2.24 -3.72 -30.65
C LYS A 146 3.02 -5.01 -30.56
N LEU A 147 4.04 -5.15 -31.40
CA LEU A 147 4.95 -6.28 -31.29
C LEU A 147 5.80 -6.13 -30.03
N LYS A 148 5.85 -7.19 -29.21
CA LYS A 148 6.62 -7.22 -27.96
C LYS A 148 8.12 -7.04 -28.20
N ALA A 149 8.60 -7.51 -29.35
CA ALA A 149 9.98 -7.36 -29.79
C ALA A 149 10.05 -7.36 -31.32
N ARG A 150 11.16 -6.86 -31.87
CA ARG A 150 11.47 -6.97 -33.29
C ARG A 150 11.48 -8.45 -33.71
N PRO A 151 10.82 -8.82 -34.82
CA PRO A 151 10.80 -10.20 -35.32
C PRO A 151 12.21 -10.68 -35.61
N LYS A 152 12.46 -11.96 -35.32
CA LYS A 152 13.71 -12.63 -35.66
C LYS A 152 13.42 -13.73 -36.68
N PHE A 153 14.03 -13.61 -37.85
CA PHE A 153 13.97 -14.60 -38.91
C PHE A 153 15.03 -15.67 -38.67
N ARG A 154 14.64 -16.93 -38.78
CA ARG A 154 15.52 -18.09 -38.63
C ARG A 154 15.39 -18.96 -39.87
N GLY A 155 16.47 -19.10 -40.65
CA GLY A 155 16.51 -20.05 -41.76
C GLY A 155 16.22 -21.48 -41.26
N ILE A 156 15.21 -22.13 -41.85
CA ILE A 156 14.90 -23.55 -41.61
C ILE A 156 15.54 -24.40 -42.71
N THR A 157 15.42 -23.96 -43.97
CA THR A 157 15.97 -24.62 -45.15
C THR A 157 16.74 -23.59 -46.00
N ALA A 158 17.33 -24.04 -47.12
CA ALA A 158 17.94 -23.12 -48.08
C ALA A 158 16.92 -22.15 -48.71
N ASP A 159 15.64 -22.58 -48.77
CA ASP A 159 14.56 -21.88 -49.49
C ASP A 159 13.45 -21.36 -48.55
N GLY A 160 13.66 -21.42 -47.24
CA GLY A 160 12.62 -21.09 -46.26
C GLY A 160 13.16 -20.62 -44.92
N SER A 161 12.50 -19.62 -44.36
CA SER A 161 12.77 -19.06 -43.04
C SER A 161 11.51 -19.10 -42.17
N SER A 162 11.67 -19.29 -40.87
CA SER A 162 10.57 -19.11 -39.91
C SER A 162 10.74 -17.84 -39.10
N VAL A 163 9.61 -17.21 -38.83
CA VAL A 163 9.52 -16.04 -37.95
C VAL A 163 8.45 -16.31 -36.89
N SER A 164 8.73 -15.92 -35.65
CA SER A 164 7.74 -15.90 -34.59
C SER A 164 7.47 -14.47 -34.15
N LEU A 165 6.18 -14.11 -34.10
CA LEU A 165 5.70 -12.81 -33.66
C LEU A 165 4.93 -12.97 -32.36
N THR A 166 5.18 -12.08 -31.41
CA THR A 166 4.37 -11.94 -30.20
C THR A 166 3.73 -10.56 -30.20
N LEU A 167 2.43 -10.51 -30.43
CA LEU A 167 1.63 -9.29 -30.39
C LEU A 167 1.08 -9.10 -28.98
N LEU A 168 1.37 -7.95 -28.37
CA LEU A 168 0.79 -7.50 -27.12
C LEU A 168 -0.36 -6.53 -27.42
N GLU A 169 -1.53 -6.80 -26.86
CA GLU A 169 -2.67 -5.90 -26.92
C GLU A 169 -2.43 -4.65 -26.07
N GLU A 170 -1.91 -3.60 -26.70
CA GLU A 170 -1.76 -2.25 -26.11
C GLU A 170 -2.65 -1.22 -26.81
N SER A 171 -3.67 -1.67 -27.54
CA SER A 171 -4.53 -0.78 -28.30
C SER A 171 -5.49 0.00 -27.39
N PRO A 172 -5.92 1.22 -27.80
CA PRO A 172 -6.98 1.95 -27.10
C PRO A 172 -8.21 1.07 -26.86
N ALA A 173 -8.94 1.29 -25.76
CA ALA A 173 -10.08 0.45 -25.35
C ALA A 173 -11.15 0.17 -26.42
N ARG A 174 -11.22 1.01 -27.47
CA ARG A 174 -12.08 0.82 -28.65
C ARG A 174 -11.63 -0.29 -29.62
N TYR A 175 -10.42 -0.79 -29.50
CA TYR A 175 -9.87 -1.91 -30.27
C TYR A 175 -9.69 -3.17 -29.42
N ALA A 176 -10.06 -3.10 -28.14
CA ALA A 176 -9.86 -4.20 -27.22
C ALA A 176 -10.72 -5.41 -27.61
N ILE A 177 -10.11 -6.59 -27.57
CA ILE A 177 -10.79 -7.87 -27.71
C ILE A 177 -11.48 -8.22 -26.39
N ARG A 178 -12.74 -8.60 -26.50
CA ARG A 178 -13.60 -9.01 -25.39
C ARG A 178 -14.03 -10.46 -25.58
N LEU A 179 -14.67 -11.01 -24.55
CA LEU A 179 -15.48 -12.22 -24.71
C LEU A 179 -16.90 -11.79 -25.10
N PRO A 180 -17.56 -12.52 -26.01
CA PRO A 180 -18.97 -12.30 -26.30
C PRO A 180 -19.81 -12.36 -25.01
N ALA A 181 -20.82 -11.50 -24.90
CA ALA A 181 -21.73 -11.54 -23.76
C ALA A 181 -22.51 -12.88 -23.77
N ARG A 182 -22.22 -13.76 -22.80
CA ARG A 182 -22.83 -15.09 -22.70
C ARG A 182 -23.62 -15.24 -21.39
N GLN A 183 -24.33 -16.37 -21.27
CA GLN A 183 -25.19 -16.71 -20.13
C GLN A 183 -24.48 -16.64 -18.78
N ALA A 184 -25.28 -16.65 -17.70
CA ALA A 184 -24.79 -16.61 -16.33
C ALA A 184 -23.69 -17.66 -16.09
N ILE A 185 -22.53 -17.18 -15.65
CA ILE A 185 -21.36 -18.02 -15.41
C ILE A 185 -21.61 -18.83 -14.13
N PRO A 186 -21.47 -20.17 -14.16
CA PRO A 186 -21.77 -21.00 -13.01
C PRO A 186 -20.84 -20.69 -11.82
N ASP A 187 -21.34 -20.95 -10.61
CA ASP A 187 -20.57 -20.87 -9.34
C ASP A 187 -19.58 -22.01 -9.14
N ASN A 188 -19.78 -23.11 -9.88
CA ASN A 188 -18.94 -24.28 -9.84
C ASN A 188 -18.20 -24.46 -11.18
N TRP A 189 -17.20 -25.34 -11.18
CA TRP A 189 -16.50 -25.73 -12.40
C TRP A 189 -17.50 -26.11 -13.50
N PRO A 190 -17.40 -25.55 -14.73
CA PRO A 190 -18.34 -25.82 -15.79
C PRO A 190 -18.41 -27.31 -16.12
N ALA A 191 -19.62 -27.88 -16.12
CA ALA A 191 -19.81 -29.31 -16.34
C ALA A 191 -19.37 -29.79 -17.73
N ILE A 192 -19.40 -28.90 -18.73
CA ILE A 192 -18.94 -29.18 -20.10
C ILE A 192 -17.43 -29.35 -20.19
N LEU A 193 -16.67 -28.80 -19.24
CA LEU A 193 -15.23 -28.98 -19.18
C LEU A 193 -14.94 -30.36 -18.59
N GLU A 194 -15.07 -31.38 -19.43
CA GLU A 194 -14.51 -32.72 -19.20
C GLU A 194 -13.00 -32.60 -19.18
N ALA A 195 -12.49 -32.25 -18.02
CA ALA A 195 -11.07 -32.13 -17.87
C ALA A 195 -10.45 -33.52 -18.06
N ASN A 196 -9.65 -33.66 -19.10
CA ASN A 196 -8.91 -34.88 -19.40
C ASN A 196 -7.80 -35.05 -18.36
N TRP A 197 -8.19 -35.57 -17.18
CA TRP A 197 -7.35 -35.73 -16.01
C TRP A 197 -6.37 -36.92 -16.10
N ALA A 198 -6.26 -37.56 -17.28
CA ALA A 198 -5.40 -38.71 -17.48
C ALA A 198 -3.90 -38.36 -17.36
N TYR A 199 -3.54 -37.09 -17.55
CA TYR A 199 -2.16 -36.62 -17.37
C TYR A 199 -1.87 -36.33 -15.90
N ALA A 200 -0.81 -36.95 -15.37
CA ALA A 200 -0.33 -36.67 -14.02
C ALA A 200 -0.05 -35.18 -13.85
N VAL A 201 -0.41 -34.64 -12.68
CA VAL A 201 -0.16 -33.23 -12.32
C VAL A 201 1.32 -32.91 -12.53
N GLU A 202 1.63 -31.97 -13.42
CA GLU A 202 3.00 -31.64 -13.81
C GLU A 202 3.86 -31.20 -12.62
N THR A 203 3.23 -30.52 -11.65
CA THR A 203 3.88 -30.09 -10.41
C THR A 203 2.82 -29.93 -9.32
N ALA A 204 2.99 -30.62 -8.20
CA ALA A 204 2.23 -30.38 -6.99
C ALA A 204 3.19 -29.74 -5.98
N THR A 205 3.13 -28.42 -5.85
CA THR A 205 3.87 -27.74 -4.79
C THR A 205 3.02 -27.79 -3.54
N ILE A 206 3.56 -28.43 -2.50
CA ILE A 206 3.02 -28.31 -1.16
C ILE A 206 3.71 -27.10 -0.56
N ASP A 207 3.06 -25.94 -0.68
CA ASP A 207 3.55 -24.75 -0.01
C ASP A 207 3.10 -24.85 1.45
N THR A 208 4.01 -25.35 2.29
CA THR A 208 3.91 -25.16 3.73
C THR A 208 4.18 -23.68 3.98
N ILE A 209 3.12 -22.89 4.17
CA ILE A 209 3.28 -21.47 4.48
C ILE A 209 3.92 -21.39 5.87
N GLU A 210 5.23 -21.17 5.92
CA GLU A 210 5.92 -20.77 7.14
C GLU A 210 5.52 -19.32 7.42
N LYS A 211 4.48 -19.16 8.26
CA LYS A 211 3.89 -17.86 8.56
C LYS A 211 4.88 -17.05 9.40
N LYS A 212 5.63 -16.16 8.77
CA LYS A 212 6.33 -15.09 9.48
C LYS A 212 5.30 -14.02 9.84
N THR A 213 5.08 -13.85 11.13
CA THR A 213 4.13 -12.91 11.70
C THR A 213 4.43 -11.50 11.17
N ILE A 214 3.44 -10.83 10.57
CA ILE A 214 3.38 -9.37 10.37
C ILE A 214 1.99 -8.93 10.88
N GLY A 215 1.93 -7.86 11.68
CA GLY A 215 0.78 -7.45 12.50
C GLY A 215 -0.58 -7.44 11.77
N ARG A 216 -1.67 -7.76 12.50
CA ARG A 216 -3.02 -7.91 11.90
C ARG A 216 -4.21 -7.67 12.81
N GLY A 217 -5.00 -6.65 12.50
CA GLY A 217 -6.43 -6.54 12.83
C GLY A 217 -7.34 -7.41 11.95
N ARG A 218 -6.92 -8.62 11.57
CA ARG A 218 -7.80 -9.69 11.05
C ARG A 218 -7.19 -11.04 11.43
N LEU A 219 -7.56 -11.49 12.63
CA LEU A 219 -7.73 -12.89 13.03
C LEU A 219 -6.51 -13.83 13.13
N PRO A 220 -6.37 -14.54 14.27
CA PRO A 220 -5.15 -15.24 14.69
C PRO A 220 -4.67 -16.35 13.74
N ALA A 221 -3.41 -16.22 13.31
CA ALA A 221 -2.55 -17.38 13.34
C ALA A 221 -2.35 -17.76 14.83
N THR A 222 -3.14 -18.73 15.31
CA THR A 222 -2.79 -19.47 16.52
C THR A 222 -1.50 -20.21 16.23
N ASP A 223 -0.42 -19.83 16.90
CA ASP A 223 0.72 -20.73 17.06
C ASP A 223 0.21 -22.02 17.70
N LEU A 224 0.54 -23.13 17.05
CA LEU A 224 0.12 -24.51 17.33
C LEU A 224 -1.29 -24.88 16.83
N THR A 225 -1.55 -24.76 15.52
CA THR A 225 -2.22 -25.82 14.75
C THR A 225 -1.94 -25.70 13.26
N GLU A 226 -1.78 -26.87 12.63
CA GLU A 226 -1.55 -27.13 11.21
C GLU A 226 -2.55 -26.37 10.33
N ALA A 227 -2.10 -25.34 9.60
CA ALA A 227 -2.87 -24.95 8.42
C ALA A 227 -2.77 -26.14 7.44
N PRO A 228 -3.89 -26.72 6.98
CA PRO A 228 -3.83 -27.79 6.01
C PRO A 228 -3.00 -27.29 4.82
N PRO A 229 -1.99 -28.07 4.37
CA PRO A 229 -1.11 -27.67 3.29
C PRO A 229 -1.95 -27.18 2.11
N ARG A 230 -1.62 -25.98 1.60
CA ARG A 230 -2.20 -25.52 0.35
C ARG A 230 -1.55 -26.32 -0.76
N GLN A 231 -2.37 -27.09 -1.44
CA GLN A 231 -1.92 -27.81 -2.61
C GLN A 231 -2.21 -26.92 -3.83
N THR A 232 -1.14 -26.48 -4.49
CA THR A 232 -1.26 -25.88 -5.82
C THR A 232 -1.11 -26.99 -6.85
N LEU A 233 -2.10 -27.07 -7.74
CA LEU A 233 -2.21 -28.07 -8.79
C LEU A 233 -2.15 -27.35 -10.13
N VAL A 234 -1.19 -27.73 -10.96
CA VAL A 234 -1.12 -27.28 -12.35
C VAL A 234 -1.70 -28.36 -13.26
N HIS A 235 -2.71 -27.98 -14.04
CA HIS A 235 -3.43 -28.86 -14.95
C HIS A 235 -3.31 -28.36 -16.38
N THR A 236 -3.16 -29.32 -17.30
CA THR A 236 -3.28 -29.09 -18.74
C THR A 236 -4.59 -29.72 -19.19
N LEU A 237 -5.52 -28.88 -19.66
CA LEU A 237 -6.83 -29.27 -20.16
C LEU A 237 -6.78 -29.43 -21.68
N THR A 238 -7.25 -30.55 -22.21
CA THR A 238 -7.55 -30.67 -23.64
C THR A 238 -9.00 -30.27 -23.85
N LEU A 239 -9.22 -29.24 -24.65
CA LEU A 239 -10.53 -28.68 -24.99
C LEU A 239 -10.83 -29.17 -26.41
N GLY A 240 -11.77 -30.10 -26.55
CA GLY A 240 -12.10 -30.78 -27.79
C GLY A 240 -13.07 -30.02 -28.68
N SER A 241 -13.72 -29.00 -28.14
CA SER A 241 -14.74 -28.21 -28.85
C SER A 241 -14.62 -26.71 -28.56
N ARG A 242 -15.15 -25.89 -29.47
CA ARG A 242 -15.24 -24.43 -29.27
C ARG A 242 -16.11 -24.03 -28.09
N GLU A 243 -17.12 -24.85 -27.78
CA GLU A 243 -18.00 -24.63 -26.64
C GLU A 243 -17.21 -24.77 -25.32
N GLU A 244 -16.37 -25.81 -25.20
CA GLU A 244 -15.45 -25.96 -24.08
C GLU A 244 -14.44 -24.81 -23.99
N ILE A 245 -13.84 -24.41 -25.12
CA ILE A 245 -12.89 -23.28 -25.14
C ILE A 245 -13.54 -22.00 -24.62
N SER A 246 -14.76 -21.70 -25.07
CA SER A 246 -15.47 -20.54 -24.57
C SER A 246 -15.86 -20.68 -23.11
N ALA A 247 -16.37 -21.83 -22.69
CA ALA A 247 -16.77 -22.06 -21.30
C ALA A 247 -15.60 -21.83 -20.33
N LEU A 248 -14.38 -22.26 -20.70
CA LEU A 248 -13.18 -21.99 -19.92
C LEU A 248 -12.81 -20.49 -19.91
N LEU A 249 -12.86 -19.82 -21.07
CA LEU A 249 -12.55 -18.39 -21.19
C LEU A 249 -13.49 -17.54 -20.33
N ASP A 250 -14.80 -17.82 -20.39
CA ASP A 250 -15.84 -17.13 -19.62
C ASP A 250 -15.65 -17.39 -18.12
N PHE A 251 -15.49 -18.66 -17.74
CA PHE A 251 -15.30 -19.05 -16.34
C PHE A 251 -14.03 -18.41 -15.73
N HIS A 252 -12.91 -18.48 -16.44
CA HIS A 252 -11.67 -17.83 -16.01
C HIS A 252 -11.85 -16.31 -15.90
N HIS A 253 -12.56 -15.65 -16.81
CA HIS A 253 -12.79 -14.20 -16.73
C HIS A 253 -13.48 -13.80 -15.41
N ALA A 254 -14.56 -14.51 -15.07
CA ALA A 254 -15.36 -14.20 -13.89
C ALA A 254 -14.67 -14.58 -12.58
N ARG A 255 -13.89 -15.67 -12.58
CA ARG A 255 -13.33 -16.22 -11.34
C ARG A 255 -11.86 -15.86 -11.11
N ALA A 256 -11.05 -15.67 -12.14
CA ALA A 256 -9.63 -15.34 -11.96
C ALA A 256 -9.41 -13.90 -11.50
N SER A 257 -10.32 -12.99 -11.85
CA SER A 257 -10.28 -11.59 -11.41
C SER A 257 -10.83 -11.37 -10.00
N THR A 258 -11.44 -12.40 -9.42
CA THR A 258 -12.10 -12.32 -8.12
C THR A 258 -11.43 -13.25 -7.12
N ALA A 259 -11.54 -12.94 -5.83
CA ALA A 259 -11.08 -13.83 -4.76
C ALA A 259 -12.05 -15.00 -4.52
N GLN A 260 -12.97 -15.26 -5.45
CA GLN A 260 -14.04 -16.23 -5.24
C GLN A 260 -13.53 -17.64 -5.49
N SER A 261 -13.65 -18.51 -4.48
CA SER A 261 -13.46 -19.93 -4.69
C SER A 261 -14.69 -20.56 -5.35
N PHE A 262 -14.44 -21.61 -6.11
CA PHE A 262 -15.46 -22.42 -6.78
C PHE A 262 -15.27 -23.89 -6.43
N LEU A 263 -16.34 -24.68 -6.50
CA LEU A 263 -16.22 -26.12 -6.33
C LEU A 263 -15.70 -26.74 -7.62
N ALA A 264 -14.63 -27.52 -7.49
CA ALA A 264 -14.15 -28.41 -8.53
C ALA A 264 -13.84 -29.79 -7.90
N LEU A 265 -13.97 -30.85 -8.69
CA LEU A 265 -13.51 -32.16 -8.28
C LEU A 265 -11.98 -32.14 -8.28
N SER A 266 -11.37 -32.55 -7.16
CA SER A 266 -9.91 -32.69 -7.08
C SER A 266 -9.49 -33.89 -7.93
N PRO A 267 -8.77 -33.70 -9.05
CA PRO A 267 -8.53 -34.77 -10.03
C PRO A 267 -7.70 -35.93 -9.50
N GLN A 268 -6.80 -35.64 -8.56
CA GLN A 268 -5.97 -36.65 -7.90
C GLN A 268 -6.77 -37.61 -7.00
N PHE A 269 -8.00 -37.23 -6.66
CA PHE A 269 -8.82 -37.96 -5.70
C PHE A 269 -10.29 -37.91 -6.15
N PRO A 270 -10.67 -38.60 -7.24
CA PRO A 270 -12.02 -38.58 -7.78
C PRO A 270 -13.08 -39.08 -6.77
N ASP A 271 -12.67 -39.94 -5.83
CA ASP A 271 -13.52 -40.44 -4.75
C ASP A 271 -13.75 -39.41 -3.62
N ARG A 272 -13.03 -38.28 -3.62
CA ARG A 272 -13.24 -37.21 -2.64
C ARG A 272 -14.35 -36.27 -3.12
N PRO A 273 -15.15 -35.72 -2.21
CA PRO A 273 -16.14 -34.71 -2.56
C PRO A 273 -15.47 -33.48 -3.21
N PRO A 274 -16.18 -32.73 -4.07
CA PRO A 274 -15.68 -31.48 -4.65
C PRO A 274 -15.09 -30.57 -3.57
N ARG A 275 -13.93 -30.00 -3.84
CA ARG A 275 -13.25 -29.07 -2.95
C ARG A 275 -13.32 -27.66 -3.52
N ARG A 276 -13.14 -26.66 -2.66
CA ARG A 276 -13.06 -25.27 -3.09
C ARG A 276 -11.66 -24.98 -3.63
N HIS A 277 -11.60 -24.47 -4.84
CA HIS A 277 -10.38 -24.07 -5.54
C HIS A 277 -10.43 -22.60 -5.93
N ARG A 278 -9.25 -22.00 -6.11
CA ARG A 278 -9.05 -20.67 -6.70
C ARG A 278 -8.03 -20.78 -7.82
N PHE A 279 -8.12 -19.90 -8.82
CA PHE A 279 -7.04 -19.76 -9.80
C PHE A 279 -5.80 -19.16 -9.12
N THR A 280 -4.65 -19.82 -9.21
CA THR A 280 -3.39 -19.33 -8.64
C THR A 280 -2.87 -18.10 -9.41
N THR A 281 -3.08 -18.08 -10.73
CA THR A 281 -2.68 -16.98 -11.62
C THR A 281 -3.89 -16.25 -12.17
N THR A 282 -3.71 -14.99 -12.56
CA THR A 282 -4.71 -14.19 -13.30
C THR A 282 -4.54 -14.32 -14.82
N SER A 283 -3.48 -15.01 -15.25
CA SER A 283 -3.21 -15.34 -16.64
C SER A 283 -3.69 -16.74 -16.98
N LEU A 284 -4.41 -16.87 -18.10
CA LEU A 284 -4.77 -18.12 -18.74
C LEU A 284 -3.95 -18.27 -20.03
N GLU A 285 -3.28 -19.40 -20.17
CA GLU A 285 -2.55 -19.74 -21.38
C GLU A 285 -3.30 -20.81 -22.17
N ILE A 286 -3.63 -20.52 -23.43
CA ILE A 286 -4.30 -21.42 -24.37
C ILE A 286 -3.40 -21.62 -25.59
N THR A 287 -3.11 -22.87 -25.92
CA THR A 287 -2.33 -23.30 -27.07
C THR A 287 -3.27 -24.03 -28.03
N PHE A 288 -3.54 -23.44 -29.18
CA PHE A 288 -4.49 -24.00 -30.15
C PHE A 288 -3.81 -25.07 -31.00
N VAL A 289 -4.42 -26.26 -31.03
CA VAL A 289 -3.99 -27.37 -31.89
C VAL A 289 -4.68 -27.26 -33.25
N SER A 290 -5.95 -26.84 -33.25
CA SER A 290 -6.74 -26.49 -34.43
C SER A 290 -7.66 -25.31 -34.13
N GLN A 291 -8.55 -24.96 -35.05
CA GLN A 291 -9.59 -23.93 -34.82
C GLN A 291 -10.67 -24.38 -33.81
N GLU A 292 -10.81 -25.69 -33.60
CA GLU A 292 -11.83 -26.26 -32.72
C GLU A 292 -11.25 -26.84 -31.42
N MET A 293 -9.94 -27.11 -31.42
CA MET A 293 -9.26 -27.81 -30.34
C MET A 293 -8.11 -26.99 -29.77
N ALA A 294 -8.02 -26.95 -28.44
CA ALA A 294 -6.95 -26.25 -27.74
C ALA A 294 -6.50 -27.00 -26.49
N GLU A 295 -5.27 -26.71 -26.06
CA GLU A 295 -4.74 -27.12 -24.78
C GLU A 295 -4.65 -25.88 -23.89
N ALA A 296 -5.21 -25.92 -22.67
CA ALA A 296 -5.14 -24.81 -21.73
C ALA A 296 -4.39 -25.21 -20.46
N LYS A 297 -3.46 -24.37 -20.02
CA LYS A 297 -2.73 -24.58 -18.77
C LYS A 297 -3.32 -23.71 -17.67
N ILE A 298 -3.83 -24.34 -16.62
CA ILE A 298 -4.41 -23.68 -15.45
C ILE A 298 -3.69 -24.08 -14.17
N ALA A 299 -3.53 -23.14 -13.25
CA ALA A 299 -3.04 -23.40 -11.91
C ALA A 299 -4.18 -23.14 -10.91
N LEU A 300 -4.47 -24.13 -10.09
CA LEU A 300 -5.52 -24.09 -9.06
C LEU A 300 -4.90 -24.29 -7.69
N THR A 301 -5.23 -23.44 -6.72
CA THR A 301 -4.85 -23.63 -5.31
C THR A 301 -6.07 -24.09 -4.52
N GLU A 302 -5.94 -25.19 -3.79
CA GLU A 302 -6.98 -25.66 -2.88
C GLU A 302 -7.17 -24.70 -1.70
N ALA A 303 -8.41 -24.35 -1.40
CA ALA A 303 -8.79 -23.44 -0.32
C ALA A 303 -9.62 -24.17 0.76
N PRO A 304 -9.02 -25.08 1.54
CA PRO A 304 -9.73 -25.94 2.49
C PRO A 304 -10.45 -25.16 3.60
N GLY A 305 -9.93 -23.98 3.99
CA GLY A 305 -10.53 -23.12 5.02
C GLY A 305 -11.85 -22.44 4.60
N GLU A 306 -12.18 -22.43 3.31
CA GLU A 306 -13.42 -21.83 2.81
C GLU A 306 -14.59 -22.81 2.78
N ALA A 307 -14.37 -24.06 3.20
CA ALA A 307 -15.31 -25.16 3.03
C ALA A 307 -16.40 -25.26 4.12
N SER A 308 -16.40 -24.43 5.18
CA SER A 308 -17.33 -24.64 6.30
C SER A 308 -18.12 -23.38 6.66
N ALA A 309 -19.45 -23.46 6.47
CA ALA A 309 -20.43 -22.55 7.07
C ALA A 309 -20.48 -22.63 8.62
N LEU A 310 -19.56 -23.35 9.28
CA LEU A 310 -19.50 -23.60 10.72
C LEU A 310 -18.14 -23.26 11.36
N ALA A 311 -17.21 -22.62 10.66
CA ALA A 311 -16.12 -21.95 11.36
C ALA A 311 -16.74 -20.75 12.09
N ALA A 312 -16.87 -20.83 13.43
CA ALA A 312 -17.18 -19.67 14.25
C ALA A 312 -16.28 -18.54 13.76
N ALA A 313 -16.90 -17.52 13.15
CA ALA A 313 -16.17 -16.41 12.53
C ALA A 313 -15.11 -15.99 13.53
N GLU A 314 -13.86 -16.18 13.12
CA GLU A 314 -12.70 -15.91 13.95
C GLU A 314 -12.93 -14.50 14.56
N PRO A 315 -12.60 -14.25 15.83
CA PRO A 315 -13.06 -13.07 16.56
C PRO A 315 -12.39 -11.79 16.06
N VAL A 316 -13.07 -11.04 15.19
CA VAL A 316 -12.54 -9.86 14.50
C VAL A 316 -11.78 -8.97 15.49
N ARG A 317 -10.51 -8.65 15.20
CA ARG A 317 -9.68 -7.78 16.05
C ARG A 317 -9.38 -6.49 15.31
N ALA A 318 -9.37 -5.36 16.00
CA ALA A 318 -8.89 -4.08 15.49
C ALA A 318 -7.80 -3.53 16.41
N HIS A 319 -6.87 -2.78 15.86
CA HIS A 319 -5.82 -2.08 16.59
C HIS A 319 -6.17 -0.62 16.75
N LEU A 320 -6.02 -0.11 17.96
CA LEU A 320 -6.24 1.27 18.35
C LEU A 320 -4.88 1.92 18.65
N TYR A 321 -4.46 2.81 17.76
CA TYR A 321 -3.20 3.53 17.82
C TYR A 321 -3.44 4.89 18.44
N THR A 322 -2.69 5.21 19.49
CA THR A 322 -2.77 6.49 20.19
C THR A 322 -1.40 7.13 20.23
N PHE A 323 -1.25 8.26 19.54
CA PHE A 323 -0.02 9.06 19.59
C PHE A 323 -0.20 10.21 20.57
N THR A 324 0.78 10.41 21.45
CA THR A 324 0.80 11.52 22.40
C THR A 324 2.17 12.17 22.45
N LEU A 325 2.20 13.49 22.57
CA LEU A 325 3.44 14.20 22.84
C LEU A 325 3.83 14.06 24.31
N ARG A 326 5.14 14.06 24.59
CA ARG A 326 5.65 14.06 25.96
C ARG A 326 6.37 15.35 26.31
N ILE A 327 5.57 16.34 26.71
CA ILE A 327 6.04 17.62 27.24
C ILE A 327 5.94 17.58 28.77
N PRO A 328 7.03 17.84 29.52
CA PRO A 328 7.03 17.82 30.98
C PRO A 328 6.07 18.85 31.51
N GLY A 329 5.40 18.47 32.60
CA GLY A 329 4.53 19.40 33.29
C GLY A 329 3.20 19.68 32.59
N LEU A 330 2.96 19.10 31.42
CA LEU A 330 1.64 19.09 30.82
C LEU A 330 1.00 17.74 31.03
N ALA A 331 -0.23 17.76 31.52
CA ALA A 331 -1.04 16.55 31.63
C ALA A 331 -1.42 16.07 30.22
N GLN A 332 -1.61 14.75 30.06
CA GLN A 332 -1.91 14.14 28.75
C GLN A 332 -3.18 14.70 28.10
N ASN A 333 -4.18 15.11 28.91
CA ASN A 333 -5.40 15.76 28.44
C ASN A 333 -5.20 17.21 27.95
N GLN A 334 -4.02 17.80 28.15
CA GLN A 334 -3.66 19.13 27.65
C GLN A 334 -2.82 19.07 26.37
N LEU A 335 -2.45 17.87 25.92
CA LEU A 335 -1.62 17.64 24.75
C LEU A 335 -2.46 17.08 23.60
N PRO A 336 -2.04 17.30 22.34
CA PRO A 336 -2.69 16.66 21.22
C PRO A 336 -2.61 15.14 21.35
N VAL A 337 -3.74 14.50 21.08
CA VAL A 337 -3.86 13.03 21.02
C VAL A 337 -4.37 12.67 19.64
N TRP A 338 -3.53 12.00 18.85
CA TRP A 338 -3.94 11.47 17.55
C TRP A 338 -4.36 10.01 17.71
N ARG A 339 -5.52 9.66 17.15
CA ARG A 339 -6.16 8.36 17.30
C ARG A 339 -6.47 7.77 15.94
N TYR A 340 -5.87 6.63 15.64
CA TYR A 340 -6.06 5.91 14.38
C TYR A 340 -6.40 4.45 14.64
N THR A 341 -7.08 3.81 13.72
CA THR A 341 -7.30 2.37 13.75
C THR A 341 -6.99 1.76 12.39
N ASP A 342 -6.50 0.51 12.40
CA ASP A 342 -6.33 -0.30 11.19
C ASP A 342 -7.68 -0.86 10.68
N TRP A 343 -8.78 -0.49 11.33
CA TRP A 343 -10.13 -0.87 10.95
C TRP A 343 -10.67 0.00 9.82
N GLU A 344 -11.51 -0.57 8.95
CA GLU A 344 -12.03 0.11 7.76
C GLU A 344 -12.90 1.35 8.06
N THR A 345 -13.54 1.35 9.23
CA THR A 345 -14.39 2.44 9.72
C THR A 345 -13.90 2.97 11.06
N ASP A 346 -14.29 4.20 11.38
CA ASP A 346 -13.97 4.82 12.66
C ASP A 346 -14.52 3.97 13.82
N ILE A 347 -13.69 3.71 14.83
CA ILE A 347 -14.09 2.97 16.04
C ILE A 347 -14.26 3.97 17.17
N THR A 348 -15.41 3.95 17.83
CA THR A 348 -15.62 4.70 19.08
C THR A 348 -15.54 3.77 20.28
N PHE A 349 -14.70 4.14 21.25
CA PHE A 349 -14.44 3.38 22.48
C PHE A 349 -14.18 4.34 23.65
N GLU A 350 -14.80 4.10 24.81
CA GLU A 350 -14.63 4.92 26.02
C GLU A 350 -14.81 6.45 25.80
N GLY A 351 -15.70 6.83 24.88
CA GLY A 351 -15.97 8.24 24.55
C GLY A 351 -14.93 8.91 23.64
N ALA A 352 -13.94 8.18 23.14
CA ALA A 352 -13.00 8.64 22.14
C ALA A 352 -13.20 7.90 20.81
N THR A 353 -12.87 8.55 19.70
CA THR A 353 -12.98 7.99 18.35
C THR A 353 -11.59 7.83 17.73
N TRP A 354 -11.32 6.64 17.20
CA TRP A 354 -10.13 6.32 16.41
C TRP A 354 -10.51 6.31 14.94
N LEU A 355 -9.78 7.08 14.13
CA LEU A 355 -10.08 7.27 12.71
C LEU A 355 -9.64 6.05 11.90
N GLY A 356 -10.54 5.54 11.06
CA GLY A 356 -10.35 4.32 10.28
C GLY A 356 -9.59 4.49 8.96
N ASP A 357 -9.40 3.34 8.31
CA ASP A 357 -8.52 3.08 7.18
C ASP A 357 -8.97 3.72 5.86
N THR A 358 -10.27 4.01 5.69
CA THR A 358 -10.77 4.72 4.48
C THR A 358 -10.13 6.11 4.29
N ARG A 359 -9.49 6.66 5.32
CA ARG A 359 -8.74 7.91 5.28
C ARG A 359 -7.29 7.74 5.74
N SER A 360 -7.02 6.72 6.56
CA SER A 360 -5.82 6.61 7.39
C SER A 360 -5.19 5.23 7.32
N LEU A 361 -4.50 4.92 6.21
CA LEU A 361 -3.69 3.70 6.10
C LEU A 361 -2.60 3.72 7.17
N ILE A 362 -2.86 3.08 8.32
CA ILE A 362 -1.92 2.82 9.40
C ILE A 362 -1.67 1.32 9.49
N GLU A 363 -0.40 0.95 9.45
CA GLU A 363 0.05 -0.43 9.54
C GLU A 363 1.21 -0.52 10.53
N HIS A 364 1.43 -1.70 11.09
CA HIS A 364 2.59 -1.97 11.95
C HIS A 364 3.15 -3.37 11.67
N ASP A 365 4.46 -3.53 11.88
CA ASP A 365 5.11 -4.85 11.88
C ASP A 365 4.60 -5.70 13.06
N THR A 366 5.02 -6.97 13.15
CA THR A 366 4.65 -7.77 14.33
C THR A 366 5.20 -7.17 15.61
N ILE A 367 4.29 -7.03 16.57
CA ILE A 367 4.64 -6.70 17.94
C ILE A 367 5.11 -7.99 18.62
N THR A 368 6.39 -8.28 18.51
CA THR A 368 7.02 -9.38 19.26
C THR A 368 7.43 -8.86 20.63
N ARG A 369 6.98 -9.56 21.68
CA ARG A 369 7.49 -9.37 23.04
C ARG A 369 8.41 -10.52 23.34
N THR A 370 9.68 -10.22 23.57
CA THR A 370 10.63 -11.23 24.04
C THR A 370 10.76 -11.10 25.56
N ALA A 371 11.19 -12.18 26.22
CA ALA A 371 11.57 -12.07 27.63
C ALA A 371 12.91 -11.32 27.81
N ASP A 372 13.61 -11.09 26.71
CA ASP A 372 14.87 -10.38 26.68
C ASP A 372 14.67 -8.87 26.82
N LEU A 373 15.67 -8.19 27.36
CA LEU A 373 15.71 -6.73 27.45
C LEU A 373 15.86 -6.04 26.08
N SER A 374 15.95 -6.80 24.98
CA SER A 374 16.06 -6.31 23.62
C SER A 374 14.77 -6.59 22.86
N ASP A 375 13.71 -5.84 23.17
CA ASP A 375 12.53 -5.82 22.30
C ASP A 375 12.94 -5.25 20.95
N PRO A 376 12.68 -5.95 19.83
CA PRO A 376 12.99 -5.41 18.52
C PRO A 376 12.17 -4.14 18.29
N ALA A 377 12.74 -3.21 17.53
CA ALA A 377 12.05 -1.98 17.21
C ALA A 377 10.83 -2.26 16.33
N LEU A 378 9.68 -1.68 16.70
CA LEU A 378 8.44 -1.81 15.96
C LEU A 378 8.43 -0.80 14.81
N LYS A 379 8.28 -1.26 13.58
CA LYS A 379 8.04 -0.36 12.45
C LYS A 379 6.55 -0.12 12.28
N LEU A 380 6.23 1.14 11.97
CA LEU A 380 4.88 1.66 11.78
C LEU A 380 4.86 2.36 10.42
N THR A 381 3.89 2.06 9.58
CA THR A 381 3.71 2.73 8.28
C THR A 381 2.43 3.53 8.31
N LEU A 382 2.49 4.78 7.87
CA LEU A 382 1.36 5.69 7.86
C LEU A 382 1.32 6.50 6.56
N SER A 383 0.14 6.69 5.98
CA SER A 383 -0.01 7.52 4.77
C SER A 383 0.42 8.97 5.02
N ALA A 384 1.28 9.50 4.15
CA ALA A 384 1.74 10.89 4.20
C ALA A 384 0.63 11.90 3.86
N ASN A 385 -0.43 11.46 3.17
CA ASN A 385 -1.53 12.34 2.74
C ASN A 385 -2.53 12.63 3.84
N LEU A 386 -2.36 12.02 5.02
CA LEU A 386 -3.22 12.26 6.16
C LEU A 386 -3.02 13.68 6.70
N PRO A 387 -4.08 14.51 6.72
CA PRO A 387 -4.02 15.80 7.37
C PRO A 387 -3.57 15.64 8.82
N GLN A 388 -2.56 16.43 9.22
CA GLN A 388 -2.00 16.42 10.58
C GLN A 388 -1.51 15.05 11.07
N ASN A 389 -0.98 14.25 10.15
CA ASN A 389 -0.25 13.04 10.52
C ASN A 389 0.89 13.39 11.50
N PRO A 390 0.90 12.83 12.74
CA PRO A 390 1.92 13.17 13.73
C PRO A 390 3.34 12.79 13.30
N LEU A 391 3.49 11.76 12.46
CA LEU A 391 4.78 11.39 11.87
C LEU A 391 5.24 12.41 10.83
N SER A 392 4.30 12.99 10.06
CA SER A 392 4.62 14.07 9.12
C SER A 392 5.07 15.32 9.89
N LEU A 393 4.36 15.67 10.97
CA LEU A 393 4.73 16.79 11.84
C LEU A 393 6.09 16.57 12.53
N LEU A 394 6.42 15.34 12.89
CA LEU A 394 7.73 15.00 13.44
C LEU A 394 8.83 15.08 12.36
N ALA A 395 8.58 14.52 11.18
CA ALA A 395 9.52 14.53 10.06
C ALA A 395 9.79 15.93 9.50
N SER A 396 8.78 16.83 9.52
CA SER A 396 8.93 18.23 9.12
C SER A 396 9.59 19.11 10.19
N GLY A 397 9.89 18.55 11.37
CA GLY A 397 10.42 19.30 12.52
C GLY A 397 9.38 20.19 13.19
N GLU A 398 8.09 20.01 12.90
CA GLU A 398 7.00 20.75 13.53
C GLU A 398 6.73 20.33 14.98
N LEU A 399 7.23 19.16 15.39
CA LEU A 399 7.18 18.65 16.76
C LEU A 399 8.59 18.53 17.34
N GLU A 400 9.01 19.51 18.13
CA GLU A 400 10.29 19.46 18.85
C GLU A 400 10.20 18.75 20.22
N ALA A 401 9.24 17.84 20.37
CA ALA A 401 9.04 17.05 21.59
C ALA A 401 8.95 15.55 21.26
N PRO A 402 9.40 14.65 22.16
CA PRO A 402 9.27 13.22 21.94
C PRO A 402 7.82 12.81 21.73
N LEU A 403 7.57 12.04 20.67
CA LEU A 403 6.28 11.44 20.35
C LEU A 403 6.23 10.02 20.90
N GLN A 404 5.21 9.69 21.67
CA GLN A 404 4.95 8.37 22.22
C GLN A 404 3.78 7.74 21.45
N ILE A 405 3.85 6.43 21.24
CA ILE A 405 2.77 5.62 20.68
C ILE A 405 2.33 4.55 21.68
N GLU A 406 1.02 4.37 21.77
CA GLU A 406 0.36 3.27 22.47
C GLU A 406 -0.52 2.51 21.47
N ILE A 407 -0.32 1.19 21.37
CA ILE A 407 -1.10 0.31 20.49
C ILE A 407 -1.85 -0.67 21.38
N HIS A 408 -3.15 -0.78 21.14
CA HIS A 408 -3.99 -1.71 21.86
C HIS A 408 -4.86 -2.51 20.90
N ALA A 409 -5.21 -3.74 21.28
CA ALA A 409 -6.21 -4.52 20.58
C ALA A 409 -7.60 -4.32 21.18
N CYS A 410 -8.61 -4.28 20.32
CA CYS A 410 -10.02 -4.35 20.68
C CYS A 410 -10.78 -5.29 19.74
N ARG A 411 -12.00 -5.66 20.14
CA ARG A 411 -12.94 -6.44 19.32
C ARG A 411 -14.11 -5.54 18.88
N PRO A 412 -14.15 -5.09 17.61
CA PRO A 412 -15.32 -4.36 17.12
C PRO A 412 -16.56 -5.25 17.19
N ASP A 413 -17.71 -4.67 17.59
CA ASP A 413 -18.98 -5.38 17.57
C ASP A 413 -19.49 -5.49 16.12
N PRO A 414 -19.56 -6.71 15.54
CA PRO A 414 -20.06 -6.88 14.18
C PRO A 414 -21.55 -6.54 14.04
N GLY A 415 -22.30 -6.48 15.16
CA GLY A 415 -23.73 -6.12 15.17
C GLY A 415 -24.01 -4.62 15.28
N ALA A 416 -22.99 -3.80 15.51
CA ALA A 416 -23.15 -2.35 15.56
C ALA A 416 -23.35 -1.78 14.15
N SER A 417 -24.29 -0.84 14.02
CA SER A 417 -24.62 -0.18 12.75
C SER A 417 -23.36 0.29 12.00
N ALA A 418 -23.30 0.07 10.69
CA ALA A 418 -22.18 0.42 9.79
C ALA A 418 -21.75 1.90 9.86
N THR A 419 -22.57 2.77 10.44
CA THR A 419 -22.32 4.20 10.62
C THR A 419 -21.42 4.53 11.81
N ALA A 420 -21.25 3.64 12.79
CA ALA A 420 -20.27 3.77 13.87
C ALA A 420 -20.18 2.45 14.66
N PRO A 421 -19.26 1.53 14.33
CA PRO A 421 -19.03 0.37 15.17
C PRO A 421 -18.57 0.82 16.55
N VAL A 422 -19.34 0.42 17.57
CA VAL A 422 -18.95 0.57 18.97
C VAL A 422 -18.11 -0.65 19.30
N ALA A 423 -16.89 -0.45 19.80
CA ALA A 423 -16.14 -1.56 20.35
C ALA A 423 -16.91 -2.11 21.56
N THR A 424 -17.17 -3.43 21.57
CA THR A 424 -17.83 -4.08 22.71
C THR A 424 -17.07 -3.76 24.00
N THR A 425 -17.75 -3.75 25.14
CA THR A 425 -17.22 -3.45 26.49
C THR A 425 -16.10 -4.38 26.97
N GLN A 426 -15.54 -5.22 26.09
CA GLN A 426 -14.40 -6.07 26.39
C GLN A 426 -13.14 -5.23 26.60
N ALA A 427 -12.31 -5.68 27.54
CA ALA A 427 -11.11 -4.99 27.98
C ALA A 427 -10.14 -4.73 26.81
N ARG A 428 -9.67 -3.49 26.71
CA ARG A 428 -8.61 -3.06 25.78
C ARG A 428 -7.29 -3.72 26.19
N GLU A 429 -6.73 -4.59 25.35
CA GLU A 429 -5.43 -5.22 25.63
C GLU A 429 -4.31 -4.30 25.15
N ALA A 430 -3.44 -3.81 26.05
CA ALA A 430 -2.27 -3.03 25.66
C ALA A 430 -1.23 -3.95 25.01
N LEU A 431 -0.89 -3.71 23.75
CA LEU A 431 0.06 -4.50 22.96
C LEU A 431 1.45 -3.86 22.90
N HIS A 432 1.52 -2.54 22.70
CA HIS A 432 2.79 -1.84 22.61
C HIS A 432 2.73 -0.45 23.24
N THR A 433 3.82 -0.03 23.86
CA THR A 433 4.01 1.34 24.32
C THR A 433 5.46 1.73 24.14
N GLY A 434 5.72 2.77 23.35
CA GLY A 434 7.08 3.14 22.99
C GLY A 434 7.22 4.58 22.53
N ASP A 435 8.45 5.06 22.47
CA ASP A 435 8.76 6.36 21.87
C ASP A 435 9.08 6.16 20.38
N ILE A 436 8.64 7.09 19.54
CA ILE A 436 9.06 7.15 18.14
C ILE A 436 10.49 7.68 18.10
N ALA A 437 11.42 6.85 17.62
CA ALA A 437 12.84 7.15 17.58
C ALA A 437 13.26 7.77 16.24
N GLU A 438 12.68 7.29 15.14
CA GLU A 438 13.03 7.70 13.78
C GLU A 438 11.78 7.72 12.91
N VAL A 439 11.74 8.64 11.95
CA VAL A 439 10.72 8.71 10.89
C VAL A 439 11.44 8.89 9.56
N SER A 440 11.17 8.01 8.60
CA SER A 440 11.60 8.12 7.21
C SER A 440 10.40 8.36 6.30
N ALA A 441 10.61 9.12 5.23
CA ALA A 441 9.60 9.39 4.22
C ALA A 441 10.01 8.75 2.90
N GLU A 442 9.18 7.85 2.38
CA GLU A 442 9.38 7.19 1.09
C GLU A 442 8.13 7.41 0.23
N GLY A 443 8.21 8.35 -0.71
CA GLY A 443 7.08 8.70 -1.57
C GLY A 443 5.87 9.21 -0.78
N ARG A 444 4.76 8.45 -0.81
CA ARG A 444 3.50 8.80 -0.12
C ARG A 444 3.32 8.08 1.21
N THR A 445 4.34 7.36 1.68
CA THR A 445 4.32 6.60 2.93
C THR A 445 5.37 7.14 3.90
N LEU A 446 5.00 7.24 5.16
CA LEU A 446 5.88 7.58 6.28
C LEU A 446 6.09 6.32 7.11
N THR A 447 7.35 5.95 7.32
CA THR A 447 7.71 4.80 8.13
C THR A 447 8.36 5.30 9.42
N ALA A 448 7.82 4.93 10.56
CA ALA A 448 8.35 5.28 11.87
C ALA A 448 8.84 4.06 12.62
N THR A 449 9.97 4.21 13.31
CA THR A 449 10.52 3.16 14.17
C THR A 449 10.22 3.53 15.63
N SER A 450 9.40 2.71 16.29
CA SER A 450 9.09 2.84 17.71
C SER A 450 9.95 1.89 18.55
N ARG A 451 10.48 2.39 19.67
CA ARG A 451 11.21 1.56 20.65
C ARG A 451 10.44 1.50 21.96
N ALA A 452 10.25 0.29 22.47
CA ALA A 452 9.68 0.04 23.79
C ALA A 452 10.65 0.51 24.90
N LEU A 453 10.26 0.32 26.16
CA LEU A 453 11.07 0.68 27.33
C LEU A 453 12.49 0.07 27.26
N ALA A 454 12.61 -1.16 26.79
CA ALA A 454 13.86 -1.86 26.49
C ALA A 454 14.86 -0.98 25.69
N GLY A 455 14.40 -0.35 24.61
CA GLY A 455 15.24 0.54 23.81
C GLY A 455 15.70 1.80 24.54
N ARG A 456 15.05 2.20 25.64
CA ARG A 456 15.57 3.27 26.51
C ARG A 456 16.71 2.79 27.42
N LEU A 457 16.80 1.49 27.71
CA LEU A 457 17.89 0.90 28.49
C LEU A 457 19.16 0.74 27.66
N GLU A 458 19.04 0.68 26.33
CA GLU A 458 20.19 0.73 25.40
C GLU A 458 20.93 2.07 25.42
N ASN A 459 20.37 3.11 26.06
CA ASN A 459 21.06 4.38 26.25
C ASN A 459 22.34 4.13 27.06
N LYS A 460 23.48 4.18 26.36
CA LYS A 460 24.81 3.93 26.95
C LYS A 460 25.19 4.90 28.07
N ILE A 461 24.46 6.02 28.20
CA ILE A 461 24.70 7.05 29.19
C ILE A 461 23.53 7.03 30.19
N PRO A 462 23.79 6.85 31.49
CA PRO A 462 22.75 6.92 32.50
C PRO A 462 22.10 8.30 32.49
N ARG A 463 20.80 8.36 32.78
CA ARG A 463 20.06 9.62 32.86
C ARG A 463 20.65 10.57 33.92
N PHE A 464 21.30 10.02 34.94
CA PHE A 464 22.03 10.77 35.94
C PHE A 464 23.52 10.72 35.65
N VAL A 465 24.07 11.87 35.29
CA VAL A 465 25.51 12.06 35.17
C VAL A 465 25.98 12.91 36.34
N PHE A 466 27.13 12.57 36.90
CA PHE A 466 27.81 13.39 37.89
C PHE A 466 28.27 14.69 37.23
N SER A 467 27.41 15.71 37.27
CA SER A 467 27.67 17.05 36.72
C SER A 467 27.19 18.14 37.67
N GLY A 468 27.74 19.36 37.51
CA GLY A 468 27.29 20.53 38.26
C GLY A 468 25.87 21.02 37.92
N VAL A 469 25.23 20.41 36.93
CA VAL A 469 23.89 20.75 36.44
C VAL A 469 22.87 19.72 36.94
N CYS A 470 21.63 20.16 37.16
CA CYS A 470 20.54 19.29 37.56
C CYS A 470 20.23 18.23 36.49
N ASN A 471 20.16 16.96 36.88
CA ASN A 471 19.76 15.86 35.98
C ASN A 471 18.23 15.72 35.83
N HIS A 472 17.44 16.37 36.70
CA HIS A 472 15.98 16.35 36.59
C HIS A 472 15.50 17.24 35.45
N ARG A 473 14.43 16.80 34.77
CA ARG A 473 13.73 17.63 33.79
C ARG A 473 12.84 18.60 34.55
N PHE A 474 12.68 19.82 34.04
CA PHE A 474 11.92 20.85 34.73
C PHE A 474 10.46 20.42 34.97
N CYS A 475 9.99 20.57 36.22
CA CYS A 475 8.67 20.12 36.68
C CYS A 475 8.37 18.62 36.46
N ASP A 476 9.41 17.77 36.37
CA ASP A 476 9.22 16.32 36.47
C ASP A 476 9.02 15.87 37.93
N THR A 477 8.79 14.58 38.11
CA THR A 477 8.56 13.98 39.43
C THR A 477 9.72 14.17 40.40
N GLY A 478 10.95 14.29 39.91
CA GLY A 478 12.11 14.56 40.76
C GLY A 478 12.31 16.04 41.05
N CYS A 479 11.87 16.93 40.16
CA CYS A 479 11.87 18.37 40.40
C CYS A 479 10.78 18.80 41.40
N THR A 480 9.61 18.15 41.44
CA THR A 480 8.46 18.47 42.33
C THR A 480 7.79 19.83 42.14
N LEU A 481 8.37 20.76 41.37
CA LEU A 481 7.72 22.02 41.02
C LEU A 481 6.42 21.77 40.25
N LEU A 482 5.36 22.46 40.64
CA LEU A 482 4.06 22.37 39.98
C LEU A 482 4.10 23.09 38.63
N ALA A 483 4.07 22.33 37.54
CA ALA A 483 4.17 22.88 36.19
C ALA A 483 3.11 23.93 35.82
N ALA A 484 1.90 23.82 36.37
CA ALA A 484 0.84 24.81 36.16
C ALA A 484 1.24 26.23 36.61
N ALA A 485 2.10 26.35 37.64
CA ALA A 485 2.62 27.63 38.10
C ALA A 485 3.69 28.23 37.17
N TRP A 486 4.25 27.42 36.28
CA TRP A 486 5.33 27.76 35.34
C TRP A 486 4.86 27.80 33.87
N ARG A 487 3.55 27.78 33.68
CA ARG A 487 2.88 27.95 32.40
C ARG A 487 2.40 29.39 32.26
N VAL A 488 2.62 29.98 31.09
CA VAL A 488 2.03 31.27 30.73
C VAL A 488 1.28 31.15 29.42
N THR A 489 0.15 31.83 29.30
CA THR A 489 -0.60 31.93 28.04
C THR A 489 -0.50 33.34 27.50
N GLY A 490 -0.56 33.46 26.18
CA GLY A 490 -0.51 34.74 25.49
C GLY A 490 -0.95 34.61 24.05
N VAL A 491 -0.86 35.72 23.32
CA VAL A 491 -1.16 35.80 21.89
C VAL A 491 0.07 36.23 21.10
N ILE A 492 0.26 35.64 19.93
CA ILE A 492 1.30 36.09 18.99
C ILE A 492 0.89 37.48 18.46
N ALA A 493 1.60 38.53 18.86
CA ALA A 493 1.33 39.90 18.42
C ALA A 493 1.98 40.23 17.07
N VAL A 494 3.17 39.68 16.82
CA VAL A 494 3.90 39.85 15.56
C VAL A 494 4.61 38.54 15.24
N ALA A 495 4.33 37.98 14.07
CA ALA A 495 5.10 36.88 13.49
C ALA A 495 5.30 37.14 11.99
N SER A 496 6.52 36.92 11.52
CA SER A 496 6.82 36.87 10.09
C SER A 496 6.91 35.42 9.65
N ALA A 497 6.32 35.08 8.50
CA ALA A 497 6.40 33.73 7.95
C ALA A 497 7.88 33.33 7.77
N GLY A 498 8.25 32.16 8.28
CA GLY A 498 9.64 31.65 8.20
C GLY A 498 10.64 32.31 9.16
N ALA A 499 10.23 33.30 9.96
CA ALA A 499 11.10 33.88 10.98
C ALA A 499 11.07 33.03 12.26
N ALA A 500 12.26 32.76 12.82
CA ALA A 500 12.40 32.11 14.12
C ALA A 500 12.06 33.05 15.28
N VAL A 501 11.89 34.35 15.01
CA VAL A 501 11.66 35.38 16.03
C VAL A 501 10.23 35.90 15.91
N LEU A 502 9.51 35.88 17.02
CA LEU A 502 8.14 36.39 17.12
C LEU A 502 7.94 37.22 18.38
N THR A 503 6.88 38.01 18.44
CA THR A 503 6.49 38.77 19.61
C THR A 503 5.23 38.18 20.21
N VAL A 504 5.24 37.87 21.50
CA VAL A 504 4.06 37.39 22.26
C VAL A 504 3.67 38.41 23.32
N THR A 505 2.38 38.66 23.42
CA THR A 505 1.75 39.47 24.48
C THR A 505 1.04 38.52 25.45
N PRO A 506 1.23 38.62 26.78
CA PRO A 506 0.58 37.72 27.74
C PRO A 506 -0.93 38.03 27.85
N ASP A 507 -1.75 37.02 28.16
CA ASP A 507 -3.21 37.19 28.31
C ASP A 507 -3.62 37.91 29.61
N ALA A 508 -2.74 37.90 30.61
CA ALA A 508 -2.94 38.48 31.94
C ALA A 508 -1.71 39.31 32.33
N PRO A 509 -1.82 40.27 33.28
CA PRO A 509 -0.66 40.99 33.79
C PRO A 509 0.43 40.01 34.22
N ALA A 510 1.64 40.25 33.70
CA ALA A 510 2.76 39.33 33.79
C ALA A 510 3.00 38.82 35.22
N ASN A 511 2.95 37.49 35.40
CA ASN A 511 3.45 36.86 36.61
C ASN A 511 5.00 36.88 36.62
N THR A 512 5.62 36.58 37.76
CA THR A 512 7.09 36.53 37.91
C THR A 512 7.79 35.59 36.91
N VAL A 513 7.10 34.56 36.42
CA VAL A 513 7.61 33.64 35.38
C VAL A 513 7.77 34.35 34.04
N TRP A 514 6.83 35.22 33.66
CA TRP A 514 6.92 36.05 32.45
C TRP A 514 7.98 37.15 32.53
N LEU A 515 8.31 37.59 33.75
CA LEU A 515 9.27 38.67 34.01
C LEU A 515 10.73 38.21 33.97
N THR A 516 10.98 36.91 34.17
CA THR A 516 12.31 36.33 34.27
C THR A 516 12.73 35.65 32.96
N GLY A 517 14.04 35.47 32.73
CA GLY A 517 14.56 34.66 31.62
C GLY A 517 14.19 33.16 31.70
N ALA A 518 13.25 32.78 32.56
CA ALA A 518 12.80 31.42 32.83
C ALA A 518 12.14 30.74 31.62
N LEU A 519 11.69 31.50 30.62
CA LEU A 519 11.13 30.95 29.38
C LEU A 519 12.20 30.46 28.40
N ALA A 520 13.47 30.91 28.55
CA ALA A 520 14.56 30.40 27.72
C ALA A 520 14.75 28.90 27.96
N ARG A 521 14.98 28.14 26.88
CA ARG A 521 15.01 26.66 26.83
C ARG A 521 13.65 25.98 27.07
N GLY A 522 12.59 26.77 27.25
CA GLY A 522 11.21 26.33 27.38
C GLY A 522 10.63 25.82 26.06
N HIS A 523 9.32 25.61 26.04
CA HIS A 523 8.58 25.26 24.83
C HIS A 523 7.48 26.29 24.57
N LEU A 524 7.36 26.72 23.33
CA LEU A 524 6.17 27.38 22.79
C LEU A 524 5.28 26.30 22.18
N ILE A 525 4.03 26.29 22.61
CA ILE A 525 2.99 25.37 22.13
C ILE A 525 1.93 26.23 21.48
N LEU A 526 1.87 26.16 20.16
CA LEU A 526 0.79 26.71 19.38
C LEU A 526 -0.31 25.66 19.32
N SER A 527 -1.43 25.95 19.97
CA SER A 527 -2.65 25.16 19.89
C SER A 527 -3.66 25.98 19.11
N LEU A 528 -4.03 25.53 17.92
CA LEU A 528 -5.29 25.98 17.35
C LEU A 528 -6.39 25.22 18.09
N ALA A 529 -7.29 25.94 18.75
CA ALA A 529 -8.52 25.33 19.21
C ALA A 529 -9.16 24.60 18.01
N PRO A 530 -9.67 23.37 18.17
CA PRO A 530 -10.46 22.76 17.13
C PRO A 530 -11.68 23.66 16.91
N GLU A 531 -11.67 24.49 15.86
CA GLU A 531 -12.90 25.12 15.39
C GLU A 531 -13.86 23.98 15.03
N ALA A 532 -15.12 24.11 15.46
CA ALA A 532 -16.13 23.06 15.36
C ALA A 532 -16.15 22.45 13.95
N GLY A 533 -15.68 21.21 13.84
CA GLY A 533 -15.69 20.43 12.58
C GLY A 533 -14.35 20.27 11.86
N LEU A 534 -13.25 20.88 12.32
CA LEU A 534 -11.91 20.57 11.78
C LEU A 534 -11.22 19.47 12.62
N PRO A 535 -10.65 18.43 11.99
CA PRO A 535 -10.02 17.32 12.70
C PRO A 535 -8.71 17.77 13.34
N VAL A 536 -8.74 18.04 14.65
CA VAL A 536 -7.59 18.43 15.50
C VAL A 536 -6.90 19.73 15.02
N GLY A 537 -6.45 20.60 15.92
CA GLY A 537 -5.85 21.89 15.53
C GLY A 537 -4.50 21.73 14.82
N ASP A 538 -4.04 22.70 14.02
CA ASP A 538 -2.63 22.71 13.60
C ASP A 538 -1.76 22.94 14.82
N TRP A 539 -1.19 21.86 15.35
CA TRP A 539 -0.29 21.90 16.51
C TRP A 539 1.13 22.13 16.04
N GLN A 540 1.81 23.06 16.69
CA GLN A 540 3.25 23.24 16.54
C GLN A 540 3.89 23.36 17.92
N VAL A 541 4.98 22.65 18.12
CA VAL A 541 5.77 22.73 19.35
C VAL A 541 7.19 23.13 18.98
N ARG A 542 7.68 24.21 19.58
CA ARG A 542 9.00 24.76 19.33
C ARG A 542 9.73 25.01 20.64
N GLN A 543 11.01 24.68 20.67
CA GLN A 543 11.89 25.06 21.76
C GLN A 543 12.19 26.56 21.69
N ILE A 544 12.10 27.21 22.83
CA ILE A 544 12.46 28.62 22.99
C ILE A 544 13.97 28.69 23.23
N VAL A 545 14.71 29.41 22.39
CA VAL A 545 16.16 29.60 22.52
C VAL A 545 16.45 30.80 23.42
N ALA A 546 15.77 31.92 23.19
CA ALA A 546 15.99 33.17 23.90
C ALA A 546 14.69 33.96 24.06
N VAL A 547 14.64 34.81 25.09
CA VAL A 547 13.55 35.74 25.33
C VAL A 547 14.11 37.12 25.63
N ALA A 548 13.60 38.13 24.95
CA ALA A 548 13.96 39.54 25.09
C ALA A 548 12.70 40.43 25.09
N GLY A 549 12.88 41.75 25.13
CA GLY A 549 11.78 42.72 25.06
C GLY A 549 11.16 43.06 26.42
N SER A 550 10.05 43.80 26.38
CA SER A 550 9.39 44.36 27.55
C SER A 550 8.41 43.37 28.19
N VAL A 551 7.91 43.71 29.38
CA VAL A 551 6.91 42.91 30.11
C VAL A 551 5.62 42.71 29.30
N ASN A 552 5.21 43.71 28.52
CA ASN A 552 3.97 43.67 27.76
C ASN A 552 4.14 43.08 26.36
N ALA A 553 5.38 42.90 25.90
CA ALA A 553 5.68 42.36 24.58
C ALA A 553 7.03 41.68 24.61
N ARG A 554 7.01 40.34 24.66
CA ARG A 554 8.23 39.52 24.69
C ARG A 554 8.59 39.06 23.30
N GLN A 555 9.82 39.35 22.90
CA GLN A 555 10.42 38.81 21.70
C GLN A 555 10.95 37.41 22.03
N ILE A 556 10.39 36.38 21.41
CA ILE A 556 10.75 34.98 21.59
C ILE A 556 11.50 34.52 20.35
N THR A 557 12.71 34.02 20.55
CA THR A 557 13.49 33.35 19.51
C THR A 557 13.31 31.85 19.67
N LEU A 558 12.84 31.20 18.63
CA LEU A 558 12.60 29.76 18.54
C LEU A 558 13.80 29.05 17.91
N ARG A 559 13.94 27.75 18.17
CA ARG A 559 15.00 26.92 17.57
C ARG A 559 14.78 26.74 16.07
N SER A 560 13.54 26.55 15.66
CA SER A 560 13.12 26.54 14.27
C SER A 560 11.87 27.42 14.09
N PRO A 561 11.66 28.00 12.90
CA PRO A 561 10.50 28.86 12.66
C PRO A 561 9.19 28.06 12.74
N LEU A 562 8.11 28.78 13.04
CA LEU A 562 6.76 28.23 12.89
C LEU A 562 6.43 28.07 11.40
N ARG A 563 5.72 27.00 11.04
CA ARG A 563 5.18 26.80 9.70
C ARG A 563 4.25 27.96 9.37
N ALA A 564 4.40 28.51 8.17
CA ALA A 564 3.47 29.48 7.63
C ALA A 564 2.09 28.82 7.46
N LEU A 565 1.06 29.43 8.05
CA LEU A 565 -0.32 28.97 7.90
C LEU A 565 -0.99 29.75 6.74
N PRO A 566 -1.81 29.10 5.90
CA PRO A 566 -2.48 29.77 4.80
C PRO A 566 -3.48 30.81 5.32
N ALA A 567 -3.69 31.91 4.59
CA ALA A 567 -4.75 32.86 4.94
C ALA A 567 -6.12 32.16 4.91
N PRO A 568 -7.03 32.40 5.87
CA PRO A 568 -7.01 33.42 6.93
C PRO A 568 -6.34 32.97 8.25
N LEU A 569 -5.69 31.81 8.29
CA LEU A 569 -5.09 31.22 9.49
C LEU A 569 -3.76 31.86 9.90
N ALA A 570 -3.57 33.17 9.67
CA ALA A 570 -2.33 33.87 10.01
C ALA A 570 -1.91 33.63 11.48
N LEU A 571 -0.59 33.57 11.71
CA LEU A 571 -0.01 33.32 13.04
C LEU A 571 -0.33 34.44 14.05
N THR A 572 -0.48 35.67 13.57
CA THR A 572 -0.78 36.83 14.41
C THR A 572 -2.20 36.72 15.00
N GLY A 573 -2.33 37.03 16.29
CA GLY A 573 -3.56 36.90 17.08
C GLY A 573 -3.79 35.49 17.64
N ARG A 574 -2.93 34.51 17.32
CA ARG A 574 -3.13 33.12 17.77
C ARG A 574 -2.72 32.92 19.22
N PRO A 575 -3.52 32.17 20.01
CA PRO A 575 -3.16 31.84 21.37
C PRO A 575 -1.97 30.87 21.37
N VAL A 576 -1.04 31.09 22.29
CA VAL A 576 0.10 30.24 22.55
C VAL A 576 0.20 29.94 24.03
N THR A 577 0.65 28.74 24.35
CA THR A 577 1.09 28.37 25.68
C THR A 577 2.61 28.34 25.70
N LEU A 578 3.22 29.11 26.60
CA LEU A 578 4.65 29.06 26.86
C LEU A 578 4.88 28.27 28.15
N MET A 579 5.73 27.27 28.05
CA MET A 579 6.21 26.49 29.18
C MET A 579 7.62 26.96 29.53
N ALA A 580 7.83 27.40 30.77
CA ALA A 580 9.17 27.71 31.26
C ALA A 580 10.08 26.48 31.30
N ALA A 581 11.39 26.72 31.37
CA ALA A 581 12.39 25.69 31.64
C ALA A 581 13.33 26.14 32.77
N CYS A 582 14.18 25.21 33.19
CA CYS A 582 15.30 25.49 34.07
C CYS A 582 16.60 25.38 33.25
N ASP A 583 17.53 26.28 33.49
CA ASP A 583 18.90 26.21 32.98
C ASP A 583 19.71 25.07 33.65
N GLY A 584 19.14 24.48 34.72
CA GLY A 584 19.69 23.37 35.49
C GLY A 584 20.72 23.81 36.53
N THR A 585 20.90 25.11 36.78
CA THR A 585 21.91 25.58 37.72
C THR A 585 21.44 25.50 39.17
N PRO A 586 22.37 25.30 40.14
CA PRO A 586 22.06 25.33 41.57
C PRO A 586 21.33 26.60 42.01
N ASP A 587 21.79 27.75 41.53
CA ASP A 587 21.26 29.05 41.93
C ASP A 587 19.87 29.31 41.34
N ALA A 588 19.63 28.91 40.10
CA ALA A 588 18.28 28.96 39.53
C ALA A 588 17.32 28.01 40.24
N CYS A 589 17.80 26.90 40.81
CA CYS A 589 16.98 26.02 41.63
C CYS A 589 16.66 26.64 43.01
N LYS A 590 17.64 27.28 43.65
CA LYS A 590 17.45 28.05 44.90
C LYS A 590 16.49 29.21 44.74
N ALA A 591 16.64 29.97 43.66
CA ALA A 591 15.76 31.11 43.35
C ALA A 591 14.29 30.69 43.19
N ARG A 592 14.04 29.43 42.81
CA ARG A 592 12.70 28.83 42.71
C ARG A 592 12.23 28.10 43.97
N GLY A 593 13.01 28.17 45.06
CA GLY A 593 12.69 27.51 46.32
C GLY A 593 12.73 25.98 46.27
N ASN A 594 13.44 25.39 45.29
CA ASN A 594 13.38 23.95 45.03
C ASN A 594 14.74 23.25 45.12
N TYR A 595 15.70 23.88 45.79
CA TYR A 595 17.07 23.36 45.86
C TYR A 595 17.18 21.99 46.56
N ILE A 596 16.25 21.67 47.48
CA ILE A 596 16.17 20.36 48.13
C ILE A 596 15.98 19.20 47.13
N ASN A 597 15.40 19.49 45.97
CA ASN A 597 15.16 18.55 44.87
C ASN A 597 16.16 18.74 43.72
N PHE A 598 17.31 19.35 43.98
CA PHE A 598 18.36 19.52 42.98
C PHE A 598 19.09 18.19 42.74
N GLY A 599 18.86 17.57 41.58
CA GLY A 599 19.46 16.28 41.20
C GLY A 599 20.85 16.38 40.58
N GLY A 600 21.56 17.48 40.80
CA GLY A 600 22.94 17.69 40.31
C GLY A 600 23.95 17.67 41.45
N HIS A 601 25.23 17.81 41.09
CA HIS A 601 26.35 17.75 42.02
C HIS A 601 27.13 19.08 41.97
N PRO A 602 26.67 20.12 42.67
CA PRO A 602 27.14 21.51 42.50
C PRO A 602 28.62 21.73 42.86
N HIS A 603 29.22 20.77 43.58
CA HIS A 603 30.60 20.82 44.05
C HIS A 603 31.57 20.01 43.18
N ILE A 604 31.08 19.32 42.14
CA ILE A 604 31.96 18.69 41.16
C ILE A 604 32.56 19.79 40.29
N GLY A 605 33.88 19.97 40.42
CA GLY A 605 34.64 20.90 39.60
C GLY A 605 34.69 20.46 38.13
N PRO A 606 35.04 21.37 37.21
CA PRO A 606 35.25 21.02 35.80
C PRO A 606 36.46 20.09 35.60
N ASP A 607 37.40 20.10 36.55
CA ASP A 607 38.62 19.31 36.50
C ASP A 607 38.39 17.90 37.08
N ASN A 608 39.05 16.92 36.45
CA ASN A 608 39.05 15.56 36.96
C ASN A 608 39.88 15.49 38.25
N LEU A 609 39.22 15.39 39.40
CA LEU A 609 39.86 15.31 40.73
C LEU A 609 40.82 14.11 40.88
N SER A 610 40.76 13.11 39.99
CA SER A 610 41.70 11.98 39.99
C SER A 610 43.01 12.25 39.25
N LEU A 611 43.10 13.35 38.48
CA LEU A 611 44.36 13.82 37.91
C LEU A 611 45.02 14.77 38.92
N PRO A 612 46.20 14.43 39.47
CA PRO A 612 46.90 15.33 40.37
C PRO A 612 47.25 16.61 39.62
N SER A 613 46.57 17.72 39.96
CA SER A 613 46.97 19.02 39.47
C SER A 613 48.27 19.41 40.17
N TYR A 614 49.36 19.59 39.43
CA TYR A 614 50.67 19.98 39.96
C TYR A 614 50.73 21.43 40.53
N ASN A 615 49.60 22.08 40.76
CA ASN A 615 49.55 23.42 41.34
C ASN A 615 49.51 23.34 42.87
N THR A 616 50.67 23.52 43.49
CA THR A 616 50.92 23.55 44.94
C THR A 616 50.47 24.83 45.63
N SER A 617 49.29 25.37 45.29
CA SER A 617 48.74 26.46 46.12
C SER A 617 48.07 25.88 47.36
N ASP A 618 48.84 25.71 48.44
CA ASP A 618 48.42 25.21 49.77
C ASP A 618 47.49 26.15 50.55
N ALA A 619 46.75 27.01 49.86
CA ALA A 619 45.65 27.76 50.44
C ALA A 619 44.37 27.27 49.77
N ILE A 620 43.26 27.33 50.52
CA ILE A 620 41.86 27.22 50.03
C ILE A 620 41.19 25.88 50.39
N GLY A 621 40.93 25.70 51.69
CA GLY A 621 39.64 25.15 52.11
C GLY A 621 38.58 26.25 51.97
N LYS A 622 37.48 25.99 51.25
CA LYS A 622 36.33 26.89 51.20
C LYS A 622 35.70 26.92 52.60
N LYS A 623 35.96 27.96 53.41
CA LYS A 623 35.20 28.21 54.64
C LYS A 623 33.73 28.37 54.22
N GLY A 624 32.88 27.47 54.73
CA GLY A 624 31.46 27.37 54.41
C GLY A 624 30.67 28.61 54.79
#